data_AF-A0A2E6A4I5-F1
#
_entry.id   AF-A0A2E6A4I5-F1
#
_cell.length_a   1.000
_cell.length_b   1.000
_cell.length_c   1.000
_cell.angle_alpha   90.00
_cell.angle_beta   90.00
_cell.angle_gamma   90.00
#
_symmetry.space_group_name_H-M   'P 1'
#
loop_
_entity.id
_entity.type
_entity.pdbx_description
1 polymer ?
#
loop_
_entity_poly.entity_id
_entity_poly.type
_entity_poly.pdbx_seq_one_letter_code
_entity_poly.pdbx_strand_id
1 'polypeptide(L)'
;MHNFANEKTVDLVTYRKNGQAVSTPVWCAAVGTTLYAFSNGAAGKVKRLRNGSRAQLAPCTNAGKPTGEYIDAQAFLVSDTTERERALAAFPGKYGLVFHVLSFFGRLSGRRRNWVVIRIELAD
;
A
#
# COMPACT_ATOMS: atom_id res chain seq x y z
N MET A 1 18.20 -2.26 8.81
CA MET A 1 16.91 -1.75 8.31
C MET A 1 16.40 -2.72 7.25
N HIS A 2 15.15 -3.21 7.36
CA HIS A 2 14.59 -4.18 6.41
C HIS A 2 14.28 -3.52 5.06
N ASN A 3 14.68 -4.14 3.95
CA ASN A 3 14.46 -3.59 2.61
C ASN A 3 13.11 -4.05 2.00
N PHE A 4 12.06 -3.28 2.28
CA PHE A 4 10.71 -3.53 1.76
C PHE A 4 10.57 -3.41 0.24
N ALA A 5 11.56 -2.85 -0.49
CA ALA A 5 11.49 -2.76 -1.94
C ALA A 5 11.44 -4.15 -2.60
N ASN A 6 12.08 -5.15 -1.97
CA ASN A 6 12.11 -6.54 -2.43
C ASN A 6 10.85 -7.33 -2.06
N GLU A 7 10.03 -6.83 -1.13
CA GLU A 7 8.83 -7.51 -0.66
C GLU A 7 7.68 -7.33 -1.64
N LYS A 8 6.98 -8.41 -2.00
CA LYS A 8 5.78 -8.33 -2.84
C LYS A 8 4.57 -7.84 -2.05
N THR A 9 4.44 -8.33 -0.82
CA THR A 9 3.32 -8.01 0.05
C THR A 9 3.87 -7.53 1.38
N VAL A 10 3.32 -6.45 1.88
CA VAL A 10 3.62 -5.90 3.21
C VAL A 10 2.33 -5.79 3.99
N ASP A 11 2.37 -6.03 5.30
CA ASP A 11 1.23 -5.77 6.16
C ASP A 11 1.23 -4.29 6.56
N LEU A 12 0.25 -3.54 6.04
CA LEU A 12 0.04 -2.15 6.35
C LEU A 12 -1.01 -2.02 7.46
N VAL A 13 -0.53 -1.69 8.66
CA VAL A 13 -1.40 -1.40 9.80
C VAL A 13 -1.81 0.06 9.74
N THR A 14 -3.11 0.31 9.82
CA THR A 14 -3.71 1.66 9.88
C THR A 14 -4.67 1.74 11.04
N TYR A 15 -4.91 2.94 11.56
CA TYR A 15 -5.65 3.11 12.81
C TYR A 15 -7.04 3.68 12.57
N ARG A 16 -8.05 3.15 13.28
CA ARG A 16 -9.37 3.77 13.36
C ARG A 16 -9.28 5.05 14.19
N LYS A 17 -10.30 5.91 14.10
CA LYS A 17 -10.41 7.13 14.92
C LYS A 17 -10.34 6.85 16.43
N ASN A 18 -10.80 5.68 16.88
CA ASN A 18 -10.71 5.24 18.27
C ASN A 18 -9.35 4.60 18.65
N GLY A 19 -8.34 4.68 17.77
CA GLY A 19 -7.01 4.12 18.01
C GLY A 19 -6.86 2.61 17.73
N GLN A 20 -7.93 1.89 17.36
CA GLN A 20 -7.83 0.46 17.06
C GLN A 20 -7.00 0.24 15.77
N ALA A 21 -5.94 -0.58 15.89
CA ALA A 21 -5.13 -1.02 14.76
C ALA A 21 -5.91 -1.95 13.83
N VAL A 22 -5.72 -1.79 12.53
CA VAL A 22 -6.30 -2.64 11.48
C VAL A 22 -5.19 -3.02 10.50
N SER A 23 -4.78 -4.27 10.57
CA SER A 23 -3.86 -4.91 9.62
C SER A 23 -4.50 -5.02 8.23
N THR A 24 -3.69 -4.85 7.19
CA THR A 24 -4.10 -5.20 5.84
C THR A 24 -2.86 -5.54 5.00
N PRO A 25 -2.75 -6.78 4.48
CA PRO A 25 -1.78 -7.08 3.44
C PRO A 25 -2.06 -6.22 2.20
N VAL A 26 -1.03 -5.53 1.72
CA VAL A 26 -1.05 -4.73 0.50
C VAL A 26 0.17 -5.04 -0.35
N TRP A 27 -0.02 -4.99 -1.66
CA TRP A 27 1.11 -5.02 -2.58
C TRP A 27 1.81 -3.67 -2.61
N CYS A 28 3.13 -3.69 -2.64
CA CYS A 28 3.93 -2.47 -2.67
C CYS A 28 4.91 -2.43 -3.84
N ALA A 29 5.25 -1.22 -4.29
CA ALA A 29 6.35 -0.96 -5.20
C ALA A 29 7.16 0.23 -4.65
N ALA A 30 8.47 0.21 -4.83
CA ALA A 30 9.34 1.31 -4.41
C ALA A 30 9.63 2.22 -5.61
N VAL A 31 9.67 3.53 -5.35
CA VAL A 31 10.23 4.53 -6.27
C VAL A 31 11.22 5.37 -5.47
N GLY A 32 12.51 5.21 -5.75
CA GLY A 32 13.56 5.74 -4.88
C GLY A 32 13.48 5.11 -3.48
N THR A 33 13.39 5.95 -2.45
CA THR A 33 13.26 5.53 -1.04
C THR A 33 11.82 5.40 -0.58
N THR A 34 10.85 5.77 -1.42
CA THR A 34 9.43 5.81 -1.06
C THR A 34 8.71 4.56 -1.51
N LEU A 35 7.90 3.98 -0.62
CA LEU A 35 7.03 2.84 -0.93
C LEU A 35 5.64 3.33 -1.33
N TYR A 36 5.05 2.67 -2.31
CA TYR A 36 3.71 2.95 -2.77
C TYR A 36 2.88 1.68 -2.75
N ALA A 37 1.61 1.81 -2.37
CA ALA A 37 0.56 0.82 -2.55
C ALA A 37 -0.59 1.45 -3.34
N PHE A 38 -1.52 0.64 -3.85
CA PHE A 38 -2.76 1.14 -4.43
C PHE A 38 -3.96 0.38 -3.85
N SER A 39 -5.12 1.03 -3.83
CA SER A 39 -6.34 0.44 -3.29
C SER A 39 -7.57 1.03 -3.99
N ASN A 40 -8.70 0.33 -3.93
CA ASN A 40 -10.00 0.92 -4.22
C ASN A 40 -10.25 2.10 -3.25
N GLY A 41 -10.68 3.26 -3.77
CA GLY A 41 -10.95 4.47 -3.00
C GLY A 41 -12.06 4.35 -1.94
N ALA A 42 -12.88 3.30 -2.00
CA ALA A 42 -13.90 2.99 -1.00
C ALA A 42 -13.40 2.07 0.13
N ALA A 43 -12.17 1.54 0.04
CA ALA A 43 -11.65 0.58 1.00
C ALA A 43 -11.47 1.18 2.41
N GLY A 44 -11.62 0.34 3.45
CA GLY A 44 -11.53 0.77 4.84
C GLY A 44 -10.21 1.46 5.19
N LYS A 45 -9.08 1.02 4.61
CA LYS A 45 -7.76 1.66 4.82
C LYS A 45 -7.72 3.07 4.26
N VAL A 46 -8.34 3.30 3.10
CA VAL A 46 -8.44 4.64 2.50
C VAL A 46 -9.26 5.55 3.41
N LYS A 47 -10.39 5.07 3.94
CA LYS A 47 -11.19 5.84 4.91
C LYS A 47 -10.40 6.17 6.18
N ARG A 48 -9.55 5.27 6.66
CA ARG A 48 -8.68 5.52 7.83
C ARG A 48 -7.58 6.53 7.51
N LEU A 49 -6.92 6.41 6.37
CA LEU A 49 -5.85 7.32 5.93
C LEU A 49 -6.35 8.74 5.63
N ARG A 50 -7.64 8.92 5.29
CA ARG A 50 -8.26 10.26 5.25
C ARG A 50 -8.32 10.93 6.63
N ASN A 51 -8.31 10.16 7.71
CA ASN A 51 -8.45 10.66 9.08
C ASN A 51 -7.11 10.74 9.84
N GLY A 52 -6.03 10.18 9.31
CA GLY A 52 -4.71 10.23 9.95
C GLY A 52 -3.67 9.41 9.20
N SER A 53 -2.40 9.83 9.31
CA SER A 53 -1.28 9.21 8.59
C SER A 53 -0.58 8.09 9.37
N ARG A 54 -0.83 7.95 10.67
CA ARG A 54 -0.16 6.94 11.51
C ARG A 54 -0.32 5.55 10.91
N ALA A 55 0.80 4.85 10.75
CA ALA A 55 0.84 3.51 10.22
C ALA A 55 1.96 2.69 10.85
N GLN A 56 1.93 1.38 10.63
CA GLN A 56 3.08 0.50 10.82
C GLN A 56 3.18 -0.45 9.63
N LEU A 57 4.39 -0.94 9.38
CA LEU A 57 4.68 -1.82 8.26
C LEU A 57 5.52 -3.02 8.71
N ALA A 58 5.16 -4.22 8.26
CA ALA A 58 5.97 -5.42 8.40
C ALA A 58 5.99 -6.22 7.09
N PRO A 59 7.07 -6.96 6.78
CA PRO A 59 7.03 -7.93 5.71
C PRO A 59 6.02 -9.03 6.08
N CYS A 60 5.29 -9.56 5.10
CA CYS A 60 4.31 -10.59 5.37
C CYS A 60 4.16 -11.58 4.19
N THR A 61 3.63 -12.75 4.50
CA THR A 61 3.15 -13.69 3.48
C THR A 61 1.99 -13.09 2.67
N ASN A 62 1.69 -13.62 1.50
CA ASN A 62 0.52 -13.19 0.71
C ASN A 62 -0.83 -13.35 1.45
N ALA A 63 -0.88 -14.21 2.48
CA ALA A 63 -2.04 -14.37 3.35
C ALA A 63 -2.12 -13.31 4.48
N GLY A 64 -1.12 -12.42 4.59
CA GLY A 64 -1.05 -11.38 5.61
C GLY A 64 -0.42 -11.80 6.92
N LYS A 65 0.13 -13.03 7.04
CA LYS A 65 0.90 -13.43 8.23
C LYS A 65 2.25 -12.67 8.25
N PRO A 66 2.55 -11.86 9.28
CA PRO A 66 3.83 -11.17 9.39
C PRO A 66 5.01 -12.13 9.45
N THR A 67 6.12 -11.75 8.82
CA THR A 67 7.37 -12.53 8.75
C THR A 67 8.57 -11.76 9.32
N GLY A 68 8.32 -10.59 9.89
CA GLY A 68 9.33 -9.73 10.49
C GLY A 68 8.70 -8.71 11.42
N GLU A 69 9.54 -7.85 11.98
CA GLU A 69 9.13 -6.82 12.93
C GLU A 69 8.29 -5.72 12.27
N TYR A 70 7.38 -5.14 13.04
CA TYR A 70 6.67 -3.94 12.64
C TYR A 70 7.55 -2.72 12.87
N ILE A 71 7.64 -1.88 11.84
CA ILE A 71 8.35 -0.60 11.87
C ILE A 71 7.31 0.50 11.79
N ASP A 72 7.51 1.58 12.55
CA ASP A 72 6.67 2.75 12.49
C ASP A 72 6.74 3.42 11.12
N ALA A 73 5.61 3.91 10.64
CA ALA A 73 5.50 4.52 9.33
C ALA A 73 4.42 5.59 9.31
N GLN A 74 4.47 6.42 8.27
CA GLN A 74 3.37 7.27 7.87
C GLN A 74 2.85 6.85 6.51
N ALA A 75 1.54 6.89 6.34
CA ALA A 75 0.88 6.57 5.09
C ALA A 75 -0.07 7.70 4.68
N PHE A 76 0.00 8.09 3.41
CA PHE A 76 -0.73 9.23 2.87
C PHE A 76 -1.45 8.85 1.59
N LEU A 77 -2.65 9.38 1.38
CA LEU A 77 -3.31 9.31 0.09
C LEU A 77 -2.67 10.32 -0.85
N VAL A 78 -2.18 9.86 -2.00
CA VAL A 78 -1.56 10.72 -3.00
C VAL A 78 -2.65 11.46 -3.77
N SER A 79 -2.67 12.78 -3.66
CA SER A 79 -3.56 13.67 -4.43
C SER A 79 -2.93 14.18 -5.72
N ASP A 80 -1.60 14.29 -5.76
CA ASP A 80 -0.89 14.75 -6.95
C ASP A 80 -0.99 13.71 -8.08
N THR A 81 -1.35 14.17 -9.28
CA THR A 81 -1.60 13.27 -10.41
C THR A 81 -0.28 12.70 -10.95
N THR A 82 0.79 13.48 -10.96
CA THR A 82 2.10 13.08 -11.48
C THR A 82 2.72 12.00 -10.59
N GLU A 83 2.71 12.20 -9.28
CA GLU A 83 3.18 11.24 -8.29
C GLU A 83 2.38 9.95 -8.37
N ARG A 84 1.04 10.05 -8.51
CA ARG A 84 0.16 8.90 -8.67
C ARG A 84 0.52 8.09 -9.92
N GLU A 85 0.73 8.74 -11.06
CA GLU A 85 1.10 8.07 -12.31
C GLU A 85 2.48 7.40 -12.20
N ARG A 86 3.46 8.10 -11.64
CA ARG A 86 4.80 7.54 -11.37
C ARG A 86 4.74 6.32 -10.48
N ALA A 87 3.96 6.37 -9.40
CA ALA A 87 3.79 5.25 -8.48
C ALA A 87 3.14 4.03 -9.17
N LEU A 88 2.06 4.25 -9.94
CA LEU A 88 1.39 3.17 -10.68
C LEU A 88 2.28 2.56 -11.77
N ALA A 89 3.13 3.35 -12.41
CA ALA A 89 4.08 2.87 -13.43
C ALA A 89 5.15 1.92 -12.86
N ALA A 90 5.44 1.98 -11.55
CA ALA A 90 6.40 1.08 -10.91
C ALA A 90 5.87 -0.36 -10.76
N PHE A 91 4.54 -0.56 -10.71
CA PHE A 91 3.94 -1.87 -10.49
C PHE A 91 4.10 -2.84 -11.68
N PRO A 92 3.85 -2.45 -12.95
CA PRO A 92 4.15 -3.29 -14.10
C PRO A 92 5.59 -3.81 -14.12
N GLY A 93 6.58 -2.98 -13.78
CA GLY A 93 7.98 -3.41 -13.72
C GLY A 93 8.23 -4.47 -12.64
N LYS A 94 7.55 -4.37 -11.49
CA LYS A 94 7.73 -5.30 -10.36
C LYS A 94 6.92 -6.60 -10.50
N TYR A 95 5.72 -6.56 -11.09
CA TYR A 95 4.76 -7.67 -11.09
C TYR A 95 4.46 -8.23 -12.49
N GLY A 96 4.93 -7.58 -13.56
CA GLY A 96 4.74 -8.03 -14.94
C GLY A 96 3.28 -8.17 -15.36
N LEU A 97 2.99 -9.21 -16.14
CA LEU A 97 1.65 -9.53 -16.66
C LEU A 97 0.62 -9.82 -15.56
N VAL A 98 1.06 -10.29 -14.38
CA VAL A 98 0.18 -10.63 -13.25
C VAL A 98 -0.59 -9.41 -12.75
N PHE A 99 0.04 -8.22 -12.74
CA PHE A 99 -0.63 -6.97 -12.39
C PHE A 99 -1.75 -6.60 -13.37
N HIS A 100 -1.51 -6.82 -14.67
CA HIS A 100 -2.50 -6.53 -15.71
C HIS A 100 -3.72 -7.43 -15.58
N VAL A 101 -3.52 -8.73 -15.31
CA VAL A 101 -4.61 -9.70 -15.15
C VAL A 101 -5.40 -9.46 -13.86
N LEU A 102 -4.74 -9.26 -12.71
CA LEU A 102 -5.44 -9.09 -11.43
C LEU A 102 -6.13 -7.72 -11.29
N SER A 103 -5.58 -6.67 -11.89
CA SER A 103 -6.27 -5.38 -12.00
C SER A 103 -7.53 -5.44 -12.86
N PHE A 104 -7.62 -6.43 -13.74
CA PHE A 104 -8.75 -6.67 -14.64
C PHE A 104 -9.81 -7.61 -14.05
N PHE A 105 -9.43 -8.58 -13.20
CA PHE A 105 -10.32 -9.68 -12.75
C PHE A 105 -10.61 -9.81 -11.24
N GLY A 106 -9.89 -9.12 -10.34
CA GLY A 106 -9.96 -9.43 -8.90
C GLY A 106 -10.80 -8.47 -8.05
N ARG A 107 -11.43 -8.96 -6.96
CA ARG A 107 -12.27 -8.30 -5.91
C ARG A 107 -11.81 -6.93 -5.35
N LEU A 108 -10.64 -6.43 -5.75
CA LEU A 108 -10.18 -5.05 -5.57
C LEU A 108 -10.67 -4.10 -6.70
N SER A 109 -11.20 -4.66 -7.78
CA SER A 109 -11.47 -4.01 -9.07
C SER A 109 -12.82 -3.31 -9.08
N GLY A 110 -12.87 -2.13 -8.48
CA GLY A 110 -13.55 -1.05 -9.18
C GLY A 110 -12.83 -0.77 -10.51
N ARG A 111 -13.49 -0.15 -11.50
CA ARG A 111 -12.81 0.43 -12.68
C ARG A 111 -11.54 1.17 -12.22
N ARG A 112 -10.40 1.00 -12.90
CA ARG A 112 -9.10 1.66 -12.57
C ARG A 112 -9.23 3.13 -12.17
N ARG A 113 -10.22 3.84 -12.71
CA ARG A 113 -10.62 5.21 -12.35
C ARG A 113 -10.85 5.44 -10.85
N ASN A 114 -11.15 4.40 -10.08
CA ASN A 114 -11.45 4.48 -8.64
C ASN A 114 -10.24 4.13 -7.76
N TRP A 115 -9.06 3.91 -8.34
CA TRP A 115 -7.87 3.62 -7.55
C TRP A 115 -7.32 4.89 -6.92
N VAL A 116 -6.93 4.75 -5.66
CA VAL A 116 -6.13 5.73 -4.94
C VAL A 116 -4.75 5.11 -4.68
N VAL A 117 -3.73 5.92 -4.79
CA VAL A 117 -2.36 5.55 -4.42
C VAL A 117 -2.12 5.95 -2.97
N ILE A 118 -1.45 5.07 -2.25
CA ILE A 118 -1.02 5.27 -0.88
C ILE A 118 0.50 5.38 -0.92
N ARG A 119 1.04 6.54 -0.52
CA ARG A 119 2.46 6.70 -0.22
C ARG A 119 2.74 6.21 1.19
N ILE A 120 3.83 5.48 1.38
CA ILE A 120 4.28 4.97 2.68
C ILE A 120 5.71 5.46 2.89
N GLU A 121 5.90 6.17 3.99
CA GLU A 121 7.17 6.70 4.47
C GLU A 121 7.51 5.96 5.76
N LEU A 122 8.66 5.29 5.79
CA LEU A 122 9.14 4.62 7.00
C LEU A 122 9.64 5.71 7.97
N ALA A 123 9.35 5.56 9.25
CA ALA A 123 10.02 6.35 10.27
C ALA A 123 11.48 5.84 10.41
N ASP A 124 12.40 6.78 10.66
CA ASP A 124 13.82 6.49 10.92
C ASP A 124 14.02 5.68 12.21
#